data_AF-A0A6V7QW95-F1
#
_entry.id   AF-A0A6V7QW95-F1
#
_cell.length_a   1.000
_cell.length_b   1.000
_cell.length_c   1.000
_cell.angle_alpha   90.00
_cell.angle_beta   90.00
_cell.angle_gamma   90.00
#
_symmetry.space_group_name_H-M   'P 1'
#
loop_
_entity.id
_entity.type
_entity.pdbx_description
1 polymer ?
#
loop_
_entity_poly.entity_id
_entity_poly.type
_entity_poly.pdbx_seq_one_letter_code
_entity_poly.pdbx_strand_id
1 'polypeptide(L)'
;MAISTRQAVAPWFLWLLLLFNPVARVLANPEGDALSKLKNNLNDPTNVLQSWDPTLVNPCTWFHVTCDSDNSVIRVDLGNAQLSGTLVPDLGVLKNLQYLELYSNNISGSIPYELGNLTNLVSLDLYMNKFSGPIPLHWGADESTFPDSRLNNNSLSGQIPQSLTNITTLQVLDLSNNNLSGPVPSTGSFLLFTPISFQNNPNLCGPGTTKRCPNGPPLPSPPPFVPPTPPSSPGSSASTTGALAGGVAAGAALLFAAPAIGFAWWRRRKPQEHFFDVPAEEDPEVHLGQLKRFSLRELQVATDNFSPKNILGRGVSERSTRAVLLTVRWWR
;
A
#
# COMPACT_ATOMS: atom_id res chain seq x y z
N MET A 1 14.53 48.18 76.72
CA MET A 1 13.84 48.23 75.41
C MET A 1 14.86 48.00 74.32
N ALA A 2 14.85 46.82 73.69
CA ALA A 2 15.65 46.54 72.51
C ALA A 2 14.70 46.52 71.31
N ILE A 3 14.88 47.44 70.35
CA ILE A 3 14.12 47.44 69.11
C ILE A 3 15.03 46.89 68.02
N SER A 4 14.66 45.69 67.60
CA SER A 4 15.25 44.85 66.56
C SER A 4 15.23 45.56 65.21
N THR A 5 16.40 45.66 64.58
CA THR A 5 16.55 45.93 63.15
C THR A 5 16.00 44.73 62.36
N ARG A 6 15.00 44.95 61.50
CA ARG A 6 14.63 44.01 60.44
C ARG A 6 15.14 44.57 59.11
N GLN A 7 16.22 43.98 58.60
CA GLN A 7 16.63 44.16 57.21
C GLN A 7 15.60 43.46 56.32
N ALA A 8 14.98 44.21 55.41
CA ALA A 8 14.15 43.68 54.35
C ALA A 8 15.05 43.01 53.32
N VAL A 9 15.07 41.67 53.31
CA VAL A 9 15.71 40.88 52.27
C VAL A 9 14.78 40.89 51.05
N ALA A 10 15.28 41.42 49.94
CA ALA A 10 14.52 41.66 48.72
C ALA A 10 13.93 40.35 48.11
N PRO A 11 12.76 40.39 47.46
CA PRO A 11 12.05 39.20 46.96
C PRO A 11 12.55 38.75 45.57
N TRP A 12 13.86 38.69 45.37
CA TRP A 12 14.45 38.36 44.05
C TRP A 12 14.60 36.85 43.84
N PHE A 13 14.53 36.05 44.92
CA PHE A 13 14.65 34.59 44.85
C PHE A 13 13.40 33.87 44.33
N LEU A 14 12.23 34.52 44.33
CA LEU A 14 10.99 33.93 43.81
C LEU A 14 10.87 34.02 42.28
N TRP A 15 11.63 34.90 41.64
CA TRP A 15 11.64 35.03 40.17
C TRP A 15 12.64 34.08 39.48
N LEU A 16 13.66 33.60 40.20
CA LEU A 16 14.61 32.63 39.63
C LEU A 16 14.04 31.20 39.52
N LEU A 17 13.01 30.87 40.31
CA LEU A 17 12.34 29.56 40.26
C LEU A 17 11.30 29.44 39.13
N LEU A 18 10.93 30.55 38.48
CA LEU A 18 10.08 30.53 37.27
C LEU A 18 10.88 30.39 35.97
N LEU A 19 12.20 30.60 36.00
CA LEU A 19 13.09 30.41 34.85
C LEU A 19 13.56 28.96 34.69
N PHE A 20 13.35 28.12 35.71
CA PHE A 20 13.60 26.68 35.68
C PHE A 20 12.31 25.88 35.87
N ASN A 21 11.22 26.35 35.27
CA ASN A 21 10.15 25.42 34.95
C ASN A 21 10.73 24.53 33.83
N PRO A 22 10.92 23.21 34.03
CA PRO A 22 11.08 22.36 32.88
C PRO A 22 9.73 22.47 32.19
N VAL A 23 9.63 23.30 31.14
CA VAL A 23 8.68 23.03 30.08
C VAL A 23 8.89 21.55 29.82
N ALA A 24 7.92 20.74 30.21
CA ALA A 24 7.98 19.31 30.03
C ALA A 24 8.50 19.13 28.62
N ARG A 25 9.71 18.58 28.48
CA ARG A 25 10.23 18.28 27.16
C ARG A 25 9.31 17.19 26.67
N VAL A 26 8.21 17.58 26.03
CA VAL A 26 7.47 16.73 25.12
C VAL A 26 8.57 16.20 24.23
N LEU A 27 8.85 14.89 24.35
CA LEU A 27 9.75 14.21 23.45
C LEU A 27 9.12 14.39 22.08
N ALA A 28 9.56 15.42 21.36
CA ALA A 28 9.04 15.76 20.06
C ALA A 28 9.34 14.56 19.16
N ASN A 29 8.28 13.91 18.69
CA ASN A 29 8.41 12.82 17.74
C ASN A 29 8.29 13.44 16.33
N PRO A 30 9.40 13.63 15.61
CA PRO A 30 9.38 14.31 14.33
C PRO A 30 8.54 13.56 13.28
N GLU A 31 8.42 12.24 13.40
CA GLU A 31 7.59 11.41 12.52
C GLU A 31 6.10 11.63 12.83
N GLY A 32 5.74 11.63 14.12
CA GLY A 32 4.38 11.97 14.57
C GLY A 32 3.96 13.38 14.15
N ASP A 33 4.86 14.36 14.28
CA ASP A 33 4.60 15.74 13.86
C ASP A 33 4.40 15.85 12.33
N ALA A 34 5.22 15.15 11.54
CA ALA A 34 5.08 15.12 10.09
C ALA A 34 3.74 14.51 9.65
N LEU A 35 3.34 13.39 10.26
CA LEU A 35 2.07 12.73 9.98
C LEU A 35 0.87 13.56 10.49
N SER A 36 1.02 14.27 11.61
CA SER A 36 0.01 15.21 12.10
C SER A 36 -0.21 16.37 11.12
N LYS A 37 0.86 16.92 10.55
CA LYS A 37 0.76 17.93 9.48
C LYS A 37 0.06 17.38 8.24
N LEU A 38 0.35 16.14 7.84
CA LEU A 38 -0.38 15.49 6.75
C LEU A 38 -1.87 15.41 7.08
N LYS A 39 -2.24 14.90 8.27
CA LYS A 39 -3.64 14.81 8.71
C LYS A 39 -4.35 16.16 8.63
N ASN A 40 -3.73 17.23 9.10
CA ASN A 40 -4.34 18.57 9.08
C ASN A 40 -4.51 19.14 7.66
N ASN A 41 -3.75 18.64 6.70
CA ASN A 41 -3.80 19.07 5.31
C ASN A 41 -4.70 18.18 4.43
N LEU A 42 -5.14 17.04 4.96
CA LEU A 42 -6.08 16.13 4.33
C LEU A 42 -7.49 16.38 4.83
N ASN A 43 -8.46 16.22 3.94
CA ASN A 43 -9.86 16.14 4.29
C ASN A 43 -10.28 14.67 4.35
N ASP A 44 -10.71 14.25 5.53
CA ASP A 44 -11.00 12.86 5.92
C ASP A 44 -12.49 12.68 6.28
N PRO A 45 -13.36 12.41 5.28
CA PRO A 45 -14.79 12.27 5.53
C PRO A 45 -15.15 10.98 6.27
N THR A 46 -14.24 9.99 6.31
CA THR A 46 -14.50 8.67 6.91
C THR A 46 -13.90 8.50 8.30
N ASN A 47 -13.20 9.54 8.80
CA ASN A 47 -12.47 9.52 10.07
C ASN A 47 -11.42 8.41 10.15
N VAL A 48 -10.81 8.04 9.02
CA VAL A 48 -9.72 7.04 8.95
C VAL A 48 -8.49 7.47 9.77
N LEU A 49 -8.24 8.79 9.87
CA LEU A 49 -7.12 9.39 10.59
C LEU A 49 -7.49 9.73 12.05
N GLN A 50 -8.64 9.28 12.56
CA GLN A 50 -9.11 9.63 13.91
C GLN A 50 -8.10 9.28 15.01
N SER A 51 -7.45 8.12 14.90
CA SER A 51 -6.46 7.64 15.88
C SER A 51 -5.14 8.42 15.90
N TRP A 52 -4.90 9.28 14.91
CA TRP A 52 -3.66 10.05 14.80
C TRP A 52 -3.69 11.22 15.78
N ASP A 53 -3.32 10.95 17.01
CA ASP A 53 -3.28 11.91 18.10
C ASP A 53 -1.83 12.40 18.33
N PRO A 54 -1.51 13.66 17.99
CA PRO A 54 -0.16 14.20 18.14
C PRO A 54 0.28 14.39 19.59
N THR A 55 -0.62 14.23 20.57
CA THR A 55 -0.26 14.28 21.99
C THR A 55 0.37 12.96 22.48
N LEU A 56 0.22 11.87 21.71
CA LEU A 56 0.85 10.60 22.00
C LEU A 56 2.35 10.65 21.68
N VAL A 57 3.14 9.96 22.50
CA VAL A 57 4.61 9.93 22.40
C VAL A 57 5.08 9.34 21.06
N ASN A 58 4.27 8.51 20.42
CA ASN A 58 4.68 7.73 19.26
C ASN A 58 3.53 7.44 18.28
N PRO A 59 3.68 7.70 16.96
CA PRO A 59 2.70 7.34 15.95
C PRO A 59 2.52 5.83 15.73
N CYS A 60 3.35 4.95 16.30
CA CYS A 60 3.24 3.50 16.11
C CYS A 60 1.94 2.87 16.65
N THR A 61 1.19 3.57 17.51
CA THR A 61 -0.13 3.12 17.96
C THR A 61 -1.27 3.62 17.09
N TRP A 62 -0.98 4.44 16.07
CA TRP A 62 -1.99 4.97 15.17
C TRP A 62 -2.41 3.91 14.15
N PHE A 63 -3.70 3.83 13.85
CA PHE A 63 -4.16 3.01 12.75
C PHE A 63 -3.52 3.47 11.45
N HIS A 64 -3.32 2.54 10.52
CA HIS A 64 -2.71 2.80 9.21
C HIS A 64 -1.21 3.15 9.25
N VAL A 65 -0.58 3.11 10.43
CA VAL A 65 0.86 3.31 10.61
C VAL A 65 1.47 2.00 11.12
N THR A 66 2.61 1.59 10.54
CA THR A 66 3.41 0.47 11.02
C THR A 66 4.81 0.95 11.32
N CYS A 67 5.36 0.51 12.45
CA CYS A 67 6.74 0.78 12.84
C CYS A 67 7.60 -0.48 12.93
N ASP A 68 8.91 -0.27 12.93
CA ASP A 68 9.89 -1.31 13.24
C ASP A 68 10.08 -1.51 14.76
N SER A 69 11.07 -2.34 15.13
CA SER A 69 11.43 -2.61 16.53
C SER A 69 11.98 -1.40 17.28
N ASP A 70 12.47 -0.40 16.55
CA ASP A 70 13.07 0.82 17.11
C ASP A 70 12.05 1.96 17.21
N ASN A 71 10.76 1.65 17.00
CA ASN A 71 9.65 2.60 17.02
C ASN A 71 9.71 3.68 15.93
N SER A 72 10.34 3.39 14.79
CA SER A 72 10.36 4.28 13.62
C SER A 72 9.35 3.82 12.58
N VAL A 73 8.65 4.78 11.96
CA VAL A 73 7.61 4.53 10.96
C VAL A 73 8.22 3.96 9.67
N ILE A 74 7.79 2.75 9.32
CA ILE A 74 8.24 2.04 8.11
C ILE A 74 7.14 1.90 7.05
N ARG A 75 5.86 2.06 7.42
CA ARG A 75 4.73 2.01 6.47
C ARG A 75 3.60 2.94 6.89
N VAL A 76 3.03 3.61 5.90
CA VAL A 76 1.76 4.33 6.00
C VAL A 76 0.83 3.80 4.90
N ASP A 77 -0.29 3.18 5.31
CA ASP A 77 -1.29 2.57 4.41
C ASP A 77 -2.65 3.23 4.56
N LEU A 78 -2.91 4.18 3.66
CA LEU A 78 -4.15 4.93 3.57
C LEU A 78 -4.86 4.67 2.23
N GLY A 79 -4.68 3.47 1.65
CA GLY A 79 -5.34 3.10 0.41
C GLY A 79 -6.87 3.05 0.54
N ASN A 80 -7.61 3.51 -0.48
CA ASN A 80 -9.08 3.50 -0.52
C ASN A 80 -9.78 4.21 0.65
N ALA A 81 -9.17 5.25 1.19
CA ALA A 81 -9.65 5.94 2.39
C ALA A 81 -10.55 7.16 2.09
N GLN A 82 -10.89 7.40 0.82
CA GLN A 82 -11.67 8.56 0.35
C GLN A 82 -11.06 9.92 0.74
N LEU A 83 -9.75 9.94 0.97
CA LEU A 83 -9.03 11.13 1.40
C LEU A 83 -8.97 12.15 0.27
N SER A 84 -9.06 13.42 0.61
CA SER A 84 -8.83 14.56 -0.31
C SER A 84 -7.91 15.59 0.35
N GLY A 85 -7.59 16.69 -0.34
CA GLY A 85 -6.58 17.65 0.12
C GLY A 85 -5.27 17.48 -0.67
N THR A 86 -4.13 17.81 -0.07
CA THR A 86 -2.81 17.70 -0.72
C THR A 86 -1.77 17.04 0.20
N LEU A 87 -0.66 16.57 -0.38
CA LEU A 87 0.48 16.11 0.42
C LEU A 87 1.27 17.28 1.00
N VAL A 88 2.09 16.99 2.00
CA VAL A 88 2.95 17.95 2.69
C VAL A 88 4.44 17.61 2.53
N PRO A 89 5.32 18.62 2.40
CA PRO A 89 6.78 18.44 2.40
C PRO A 89 7.34 17.64 3.58
N ASP A 90 6.73 17.79 4.76
CA ASP A 90 7.17 17.18 6.00
C ASP A 90 7.22 15.64 5.95
N LEU A 91 6.51 15.01 5.00
CA LEU A 91 6.62 13.57 4.78
C LEU A 91 8.06 13.13 4.47
N GLY A 92 8.90 13.99 3.90
CA GLY A 92 10.32 13.72 3.66
C GLY A 92 11.18 13.54 4.93
N VAL A 93 10.61 13.73 6.12
CA VAL A 93 11.26 13.50 7.42
C VAL A 93 11.29 12.01 7.79
N LEU A 94 10.39 11.18 7.24
CA LEU A 94 10.22 9.76 7.59
C LEU A 94 11.33 8.87 6.97
N LYS A 95 12.58 9.02 7.43
CA LYS A 95 13.77 8.42 6.79
C LYS A 95 13.73 6.89 6.67
N ASN A 96 13.04 6.21 7.57
CA ASN A 96 12.93 4.75 7.58
C ASN A 96 11.67 4.23 6.86
N LEU A 97 10.88 5.12 6.25
CA LEU A 97 9.69 4.73 5.51
C LEU A 97 10.06 3.87 4.31
N GLN A 98 9.47 2.68 4.24
CA GLN A 98 9.65 1.70 3.18
C GLN A 98 8.43 1.63 2.24
N TYR A 99 7.22 1.87 2.77
CA TYR A 99 5.99 1.75 2.00
C TYR A 99 5.10 2.97 2.23
N LEU A 100 4.85 3.73 1.18
CA LEU A 100 3.88 4.83 1.19
C LEU A 100 2.73 4.50 0.24
N GLU A 101 1.60 4.10 0.82
CA GLU A 101 0.44 3.59 0.11
C GLU A 101 -0.73 4.57 0.26
N LEU A 102 -0.92 5.44 -0.73
CA LEU A 102 -1.97 6.47 -0.74
C LEU A 102 -2.93 6.30 -1.92
N TYR A 103 -2.94 5.11 -2.52
CA TYR A 103 -3.65 4.82 -3.75
C TYR A 103 -5.17 4.86 -3.60
N SER A 104 -5.87 5.10 -4.72
CA SER A 104 -7.34 5.11 -4.77
C SER A 104 -7.97 6.09 -3.78
N ASN A 105 -7.46 7.33 -3.80
CA ASN A 105 -8.00 8.45 -3.04
C ASN A 105 -8.33 9.61 -4.00
N ASN A 106 -8.66 10.76 -3.44
CA ASN A 106 -8.98 11.99 -4.14
C ASN A 106 -7.97 13.10 -3.81
N ILE A 107 -6.72 12.72 -3.49
CA ILE A 107 -5.63 13.64 -3.13
C ILE A 107 -5.18 14.38 -4.39
N SER A 108 -5.00 15.69 -4.28
CA SER A 108 -4.65 16.58 -5.38
C SER A 108 -3.37 17.38 -5.08
N GLY A 109 -3.02 18.30 -5.97
CA GLY A 109 -1.79 19.09 -5.88
C GLY A 109 -0.57 18.35 -6.45
N SER A 110 0.61 18.94 -6.29
CA SER A 110 1.86 18.36 -6.75
C SER A 110 2.44 17.35 -5.76
N ILE A 111 3.20 16.39 -6.28
CA ILE A 111 4.00 15.50 -5.45
C ILE A 111 5.17 16.31 -4.86
N PRO A 112 5.34 16.39 -3.53
CA PRO A 112 6.44 17.13 -2.92
C PRO A 112 7.80 16.56 -3.32
N TYR A 113 8.76 17.42 -3.64
CA TYR A 113 10.11 16.97 -4.02
C TYR A 113 10.86 16.37 -2.82
N GLU A 114 10.48 16.74 -1.60
CA GLU A 114 11.02 16.23 -0.34
C GLU A 114 10.76 14.73 -0.15
N LEU A 115 9.81 14.12 -0.87
CA LEU A 115 9.66 12.67 -0.90
C LEU A 115 10.89 11.97 -1.49
N GLY A 116 11.72 12.68 -2.27
CA GLY A 116 13.02 12.19 -2.71
C GLY A 116 14.02 11.97 -1.58
N ASN A 117 13.77 12.52 -0.40
CA ASN A 117 14.63 12.33 0.77
C ASN A 117 14.34 11.03 1.54
N LEU A 118 13.39 10.20 1.06
CA LEU A 118 13.00 8.91 1.64
C LEU A 118 13.90 7.81 1.08
N THR A 119 15.13 7.74 1.59
CA THR A 119 16.18 6.87 1.03
C THR A 119 15.94 5.38 1.21
N ASN A 120 15.06 4.98 2.12
CA ASN A 120 14.70 3.59 2.38
C ASN A 120 13.38 3.17 1.71
N LEU A 121 12.79 4.04 0.88
CA LEU A 121 11.49 3.78 0.27
C LEU A 121 11.60 2.66 -0.78
N VAL A 122 10.80 1.62 -0.59
CA VAL A 122 10.71 0.45 -1.45
C VAL A 122 9.53 0.56 -2.41
N SER A 123 8.38 1.03 -1.92
CA SER A 123 7.15 1.18 -2.71
C SER A 123 6.51 2.55 -2.51
N LEU A 124 6.18 3.20 -3.63
CA LEU A 124 5.44 4.45 -3.68
C LEU A 124 4.19 4.27 -4.54
N ASP A 125 3.05 4.05 -3.88
CA ASP A 125 1.76 3.82 -4.53
C ASP A 125 0.87 5.06 -4.40
N LEU A 126 0.88 5.91 -5.43
CA LEU A 126 0.08 7.14 -5.53
C LEU A 126 -1.02 7.05 -6.60
N TYR A 127 -1.20 5.89 -7.20
CA TYR A 127 -2.11 5.70 -8.32
C TYR A 127 -3.58 5.95 -7.97
N MET A 128 -4.40 6.26 -8.98
CA MET A 128 -5.82 6.58 -8.83
C MET A 128 -6.04 7.72 -7.81
N ASN A 129 -5.45 8.88 -8.10
CA ASN A 129 -5.59 10.13 -7.36
C ASN A 129 -5.79 11.30 -8.34
N LYS A 130 -5.64 12.54 -7.86
CA LYS A 130 -5.72 13.78 -8.64
C LYS A 130 -4.40 14.56 -8.62
N PHE A 131 -3.27 13.88 -8.48
CA PHE A 131 -1.96 14.52 -8.50
C PHE A 131 -1.72 15.23 -9.83
N SER A 132 -1.11 16.41 -9.78
CA SER A 132 -0.81 17.26 -10.94
C SER A 132 0.61 17.81 -10.89
N GLY A 133 1.04 18.46 -11.97
CA GLY A 133 2.42 18.96 -12.07
C GLY A 133 3.43 17.85 -12.39
N PRO A 134 4.74 18.17 -12.36
CA PRO A 134 5.79 17.26 -12.79
C PRO A 134 6.10 16.16 -11.78
N ILE A 135 6.65 15.06 -12.30
CA ILE A 135 7.37 14.06 -11.50
C ILE A 135 8.65 14.73 -10.97
N PRO A 136 8.90 14.80 -9.64
CA PRO A 136 10.08 15.48 -9.08
C PRO A 136 11.42 14.95 -9.63
N LEU A 137 12.33 15.87 -9.98
CA LEU A 137 13.61 15.57 -10.66
C LEU A 137 14.65 14.87 -9.77
N HIS A 138 14.59 15.10 -8.45
CA HIS A 138 15.58 14.61 -7.47
C HIS A 138 15.42 13.14 -7.09
N TRP A 139 14.42 12.46 -7.63
CA TRP A 139 14.28 11.02 -7.53
C TRP A 139 15.41 10.36 -8.34
N GLY A 140 16.47 9.91 -7.65
CA GLY A 140 17.64 9.23 -8.24
C GLY A 140 18.86 10.09 -8.55
N ALA A 141 18.99 11.28 -7.96
CA ALA A 141 20.16 12.14 -8.19
C ALA A 141 21.43 11.69 -7.42
N ASP A 142 21.27 11.03 -6.25
CA ASP A 142 22.37 10.73 -5.32
C ASP A 142 22.55 9.23 -5.03
N GLU A 143 22.51 8.36 -6.07
CA GLU A 143 22.56 6.89 -5.94
C GLU A 143 21.50 6.27 -5.01
N SER A 144 20.49 7.04 -4.62
CA SER A 144 19.38 6.59 -3.82
C SER A 144 18.39 5.78 -4.66
N THR A 145 17.95 4.66 -4.10
CA THR A 145 16.94 3.78 -4.67
C THR A 145 15.68 4.59 -5.03
N PHE A 146 15.22 4.46 -6.27
CA PHE A 146 13.85 4.85 -6.60
C PHE A 146 12.94 3.68 -6.25
N PRO A 147 11.90 3.91 -5.44
CA PRO A 147 10.96 2.86 -5.10
C PRO A 147 10.24 2.37 -6.34
N ASP A 148 9.79 1.13 -6.29
CA ASP A 148 8.75 0.63 -7.17
C ASP A 148 7.55 1.59 -7.09
N SER A 149 7.26 2.23 -8.22
CA SER A 149 6.41 3.42 -8.25
C SER A 149 5.21 3.24 -9.17
N ARG A 150 4.02 3.35 -8.60
CA ARG A 150 2.76 3.38 -9.35
C ARG A 150 2.14 4.75 -9.22
N LEU A 151 2.24 5.53 -10.29
CA LEU A 151 1.75 6.90 -10.39
C LEU A 151 0.61 7.03 -11.42
N ASN A 152 0.13 5.91 -11.94
CA ASN A 152 -0.89 5.86 -12.97
C ASN A 152 -2.25 6.42 -12.51
N ASN A 153 -3.09 6.81 -13.46
CA ASN A 153 -4.42 7.36 -13.19
C ASN A 153 -4.36 8.62 -12.31
N ASN A 154 -3.57 9.59 -12.76
CA ASN A 154 -3.43 10.92 -12.17
C ASN A 154 -3.48 11.99 -13.29
N SER A 155 -3.16 13.23 -12.97
CA SER A 155 -3.04 14.35 -13.92
C SER A 155 -1.61 14.90 -13.99
N LEU A 156 -0.61 14.04 -13.80
CA LEU A 156 0.81 14.42 -13.86
C LEU A 156 1.17 14.94 -15.24
N SER A 157 2.04 15.94 -15.31
CA SER A 157 2.43 16.63 -16.54
C SER A 157 3.95 16.79 -16.63
N GLY A 158 4.43 17.37 -17.73
CA GLY A 158 5.86 17.54 -17.96
C GLY A 158 6.56 16.25 -18.41
N GLN A 159 7.89 16.29 -18.41
CA GLN A 159 8.72 15.20 -18.94
C GLN A 159 9.00 14.13 -17.89
N ILE A 160 9.21 12.89 -18.35
CA ILE A 160 9.76 11.83 -17.51
C ILE A 160 11.22 12.17 -17.22
N PRO A 161 11.64 12.30 -15.94
CA PRO A 161 13.02 12.65 -15.60
C PRO A 161 14.02 11.60 -16.11
N GLN A 162 15.06 12.06 -16.82
CA GLN A 162 16.13 11.17 -17.32
C GLN A 162 16.95 10.53 -16.19
N SER A 163 16.99 11.15 -15.01
CA SER A 163 17.63 10.61 -13.81
C SER A 163 17.12 9.20 -13.45
N LEU A 164 15.84 8.91 -13.73
CA LEU A 164 15.24 7.60 -13.45
C LEU A 164 15.89 6.46 -14.24
N THR A 165 16.58 6.75 -15.35
CA THR A 165 17.26 5.72 -16.17
C THR A 165 18.47 5.10 -15.47
N ASN A 166 19.11 5.82 -14.56
CA ASN A 166 20.31 5.35 -13.86
C ASN A 166 19.99 4.37 -12.72
N ILE A 167 18.71 4.17 -12.41
CA ILE A 167 18.28 3.50 -11.19
C ILE A 167 18.02 2.03 -11.48
N THR A 168 19.01 1.19 -11.19
CA THR A 168 19.01 -0.24 -11.52
C THR A 168 18.08 -1.09 -10.66
N THR A 169 17.64 -0.57 -9.51
CA THR A 169 16.77 -1.29 -8.56
C THR A 169 15.29 -1.26 -8.93
N LEU A 170 14.89 -0.42 -9.90
CA LEU A 170 13.49 -0.20 -10.24
C LEU A 170 12.90 -1.42 -10.97
N GLN A 171 11.92 -2.09 -10.35
CA GLN A 171 11.26 -3.27 -10.92
C GLN A 171 9.88 -2.93 -11.48
N VAL A 172 9.17 -2.01 -10.83
CA VAL A 172 7.82 -1.60 -11.20
C VAL A 172 7.78 -0.11 -11.43
N LEU A 173 7.35 0.27 -12.64
CA LEU A 173 7.02 1.64 -13.00
C LEU A 173 5.73 1.63 -13.79
N ASP A 174 4.70 2.32 -13.28
CA ASP A 174 3.47 2.57 -14.03
C ASP A 174 3.15 4.07 -14.00
N LEU A 175 3.27 4.69 -15.17
CA LEU A 175 3.00 6.11 -15.43
C LEU A 175 1.78 6.29 -16.35
N SER A 176 1.03 5.20 -16.61
CA SER A 176 -0.08 5.22 -17.55
C SER A 176 -1.22 6.14 -17.11
N ASN A 177 -2.05 6.59 -18.05
CA ASN A 177 -3.22 7.43 -17.75
C ASN A 177 -2.84 8.73 -17.00
N ASN A 178 -1.96 9.52 -17.61
CA ASN A 178 -1.51 10.83 -17.13
C ASN A 178 -1.43 11.82 -18.31
N ASN A 179 -0.87 13.01 -18.08
CA ASN A 179 -0.66 14.04 -19.11
C ASN A 179 0.84 14.33 -19.35
N LEU A 180 1.68 13.29 -19.25
CA LEU A 180 3.12 13.40 -19.46
C LEU A 180 3.45 13.73 -20.93
N SER A 181 4.59 14.37 -21.15
CA SER A 181 5.01 14.87 -22.45
C SER A 181 6.49 14.59 -22.74
N GLY A 182 6.86 14.65 -24.02
CA GLY A 182 8.24 14.48 -24.46
C GLY A 182 8.67 13.02 -24.67
N PRO A 183 9.97 12.78 -24.84
CA PRO A 183 10.49 11.45 -25.15
C PRO A 183 10.46 10.52 -23.94
N VAL A 184 9.98 9.29 -24.14
CA VAL A 184 10.17 8.21 -23.17
C VAL A 184 11.64 7.80 -23.17
N PRO A 185 12.32 7.77 -22.00
CA PRO A 185 13.69 7.28 -21.92
C PRO A 185 13.80 5.84 -22.42
N SER A 186 14.88 5.52 -23.13
CA SER A 186 15.09 4.20 -23.75
C SER A 186 16.43 3.58 -23.39
N THR A 187 16.99 4.03 -22.27
CA THR A 187 18.31 3.64 -21.76
C THR A 187 18.19 3.20 -20.30
N GLY A 188 19.18 2.45 -19.84
CA GLY A 188 19.26 2.03 -18.44
C GLY A 188 18.07 1.17 -18.00
N SER A 189 17.53 1.44 -16.82
CA SER A 189 16.40 0.69 -16.23
C SER A 189 15.12 0.72 -17.07
N PHE A 190 14.94 1.72 -17.92
CA PHE A 190 13.76 1.86 -18.77
C PHE A 190 13.64 0.78 -19.85
N LEU A 191 14.73 0.05 -20.13
CA LEU A 191 14.70 -1.13 -20.99
C LEU A 191 13.87 -2.28 -20.40
N LEU A 192 13.60 -2.26 -19.09
CA LEU A 192 12.80 -3.28 -18.40
C LEU A 192 11.29 -3.03 -18.51
N PHE A 193 10.87 -1.81 -18.84
CA PHE A 193 9.45 -1.45 -18.87
C PHE A 193 8.82 -1.66 -20.23
N THR A 194 7.56 -2.09 -20.21
CA THR A 194 6.79 -2.33 -21.42
C THR A 194 5.99 -1.08 -21.82
N PRO A 195 5.51 -0.99 -23.06
CA PRO A 195 4.63 0.10 -23.50
C PRO A 195 3.42 0.37 -22.57
N ILE A 196 2.98 -0.65 -21.83
CA ILE A 196 1.84 -0.58 -20.91
C ILE A 196 2.10 0.46 -19.80
N SER A 197 3.34 0.59 -19.33
CA SER A 197 3.74 1.54 -18.30
C SER A 197 3.57 3.01 -18.72
N PHE A 198 3.43 3.29 -20.03
CA PHE A 198 3.40 4.66 -20.57
C PHE A 198 2.11 4.96 -21.34
N GLN A 199 1.18 4.00 -21.44
CA GLN A 199 -0.05 4.15 -22.22
C GLN A 199 -0.92 5.32 -21.74
N ASN A 200 -1.80 5.81 -22.60
CA ASN A 200 -2.75 6.88 -22.28
C ASN A 200 -2.08 8.17 -21.75
N ASN A 201 -0.90 8.52 -22.28
CA ASN A 201 -0.29 9.83 -22.16
C ASN A 201 -0.23 10.49 -23.55
N PRO A 202 -1.05 11.52 -23.83
CA PRO A 202 -1.25 12.00 -25.20
C PRO A 202 -0.02 12.67 -25.81
N ASN A 203 0.89 13.21 -24.99
CA ASN A 203 2.03 14.00 -25.45
C ASN A 203 3.38 13.26 -25.34
N LEU A 204 3.38 11.98 -24.93
CA LEU A 204 4.58 11.15 -24.95
C LEU A 204 4.90 10.69 -26.38
N CYS A 205 6.19 10.50 -26.64
CA CYS A 205 6.72 10.00 -27.90
C CYS A 205 7.95 9.11 -27.66
N GLY A 206 8.36 8.33 -28.66
CA GLY A 206 9.55 7.48 -28.59
C GLY A 206 9.25 6.01 -28.26
N PRO A 207 10.27 5.22 -27.89
CA PRO A 207 10.13 3.79 -27.63
C PRO A 207 9.08 3.52 -26.56
N GLY A 208 8.24 2.51 -26.79
CA GLY A 208 7.12 2.21 -25.89
C GLY A 208 5.85 3.06 -26.11
N THR A 209 5.83 3.96 -27.10
CA THR A 209 4.65 4.76 -27.47
C THR A 209 4.25 4.57 -28.93
N THR A 210 3.03 5.00 -29.30
CA THR A 210 2.54 4.98 -30.68
C THR A 210 3.01 6.18 -31.52
N LYS A 211 3.68 7.17 -30.90
CA LYS A 211 4.06 8.45 -31.53
C LYS A 211 5.58 8.57 -31.69
N ARG A 212 6.01 9.05 -32.86
CA ARG A 212 7.42 9.40 -33.10
C ARG A 212 7.71 10.80 -32.56
N CYS A 213 8.87 10.99 -31.94
CA CYS A 213 9.28 12.33 -31.50
C CYS A 213 9.63 13.23 -32.70
N PRO A 214 9.22 14.52 -32.71
CA PRO A 214 9.42 15.43 -33.85
C PRO A 214 10.89 15.60 -34.30
N ASN A 215 11.85 15.38 -33.39
CA ASN A 215 13.30 15.52 -33.63
C ASN A 215 14.11 14.24 -33.30
N GLY A 216 13.47 13.07 -33.30
CA GLY A 216 14.15 11.81 -32.93
C GLY A 216 15.02 11.24 -34.07
N PRO A 217 16.15 10.56 -33.74
CA PRO A 217 16.91 9.82 -34.75
C PRO A 217 16.02 8.76 -35.45
N PRO A 218 16.30 8.41 -36.71
CA PRO A 218 15.56 7.38 -37.43
C PRO A 218 15.56 6.07 -36.61
N LEU A 219 14.45 5.32 -36.66
CA LEU A 219 14.38 4.02 -36.01
C LEU A 219 15.46 3.13 -36.61
N PRO A 220 16.12 2.27 -35.82
CA PRO A 220 16.91 1.20 -36.40
C PRO A 220 16.02 0.47 -37.41
N SER A 221 16.52 0.32 -38.65
CA SER A 221 15.84 -0.50 -39.65
C SER A 221 15.50 -1.85 -39.02
N PRO A 222 14.27 -2.38 -39.19
CA PRO A 222 13.97 -3.72 -38.72
C PRO A 222 15.04 -4.67 -39.25
N PRO A 223 15.54 -5.61 -38.43
CA PRO A 223 16.53 -6.57 -38.92
C PRO A 223 15.97 -7.23 -40.19
N PRO A 224 16.80 -7.43 -41.23
CA PRO A 224 16.33 -8.00 -42.48
C PRO A 224 15.59 -9.29 -42.18
N PHE A 225 14.38 -9.41 -42.73
CA PHE A 225 13.59 -10.63 -42.62
C PHE A 225 14.43 -11.78 -43.17
N VAL A 226 14.93 -12.63 -42.29
CA VAL A 226 15.52 -13.92 -42.66
C VAL A 226 14.34 -14.87 -42.80
N PRO A 227 13.94 -15.28 -44.01
CA PRO A 227 12.91 -16.27 -44.16
C PRO A 227 13.37 -17.54 -43.44
N PRO A 228 12.49 -18.23 -42.68
CA PRO A 228 12.82 -19.55 -42.19
C PRO A 228 13.21 -20.41 -43.40
N THR A 229 14.39 -21.01 -43.34
CA THR A 229 14.86 -21.97 -44.34
C THR A 229 13.77 -23.01 -44.55
N PRO A 230 13.32 -23.26 -45.79
CA PRO A 230 12.31 -24.28 -46.03
C PRO A 230 12.86 -25.61 -45.51
N PRO A 231 12.06 -26.39 -44.75
CA PRO A 231 12.49 -27.71 -44.33
C PRO A 231 12.80 -28.52 -45.58
N SER A 232 14.04 -29.01 -45.67
CA SER A 232 14.41 -30.02 -46.65
C SER A 232 13.47 -31.20 -46.52
N SER A 233 12.82 -31.54 -47.63
CA SER A 233 11.88 -32.64 -47.76
C SER A 233 12.50 -33.93 -47.21
N PRO A 234 11.86 -34.62 -46.25
CA PRO A 234 12.22 -36.00 -45.97
C PRO A 234 11.78 -36.85 -47.15
N GLY A 235 12.72 -37.61 -47.70
CA GLY A 235 12.44 -38.64 -48.69
C GLY A 235 11.34 -39.58 -48.19
N SER A 236 10.53 -40.01 -49.15
CA SER A 236 9.50 -41.02 -49.03
C SER A 236 9.95 -42.21 -48.16
N SER A 237 9.34 -42.35 -46.99
CA SER A 237 9.20 -43.64 -46.33
C SER A 237 7.89 -43.63 -45.53
N ALA A 238 6.94 -44.46 -45.98
CA ALA A 238 5.69 -44.68 -45.29
C ALA A 238 5.95 -45.38 -43.95
N SER A 239 5.54 -44.79 -42.82
CA SER A 239 5.44 -45.49 -41.55
C SER A 239 4.45 -44.84 -40.58
N THR A 240 3.27 -45.46 -40.50
CA THR A 240 2.38 -45.66 -39.34
C THR A 240 2.54 -44.74 -38.12
N THR A 241 2.23 -43.44 -38.25
CA THR A 241 2.22 -42.49 -37.11
C THR A 241 0.86 -41.79 -36.95
N GLY A 242 -0.24 -42.48 -37.27
CA GLY A 242 -1.62 -41.98 -37.07
C GLY A 242 -2.27 -42.44 -35.77
N ALA A 243 -1.80 -43.53 -35.15
CA ALA A 243 -2.47 -44.17 -34.02
C ALA A 243 -1.98 -43.69 -32.64
N LEU A 244 -0.80 -43.08 -32.54
CA LEU A 244 -0.22 -42.65 -31.26
C LEU A 244 -0.70 -41.25 -30.81
N ALA A 245 -1.00 -40.34 -31.75
CA ALA A 245 -1.49 -39.00 -31.43
C ALA A 245 -2.93 -38.99 -30.89
N GLY A 246 -3.76 -39.98 -31.26
CA GLY A 246 -5.14 -40.12 -30.74
C GLY A 246 -5.21 -40.67 -29.32
N GLY A 247 -4.27 -41.54 -28.93
CA GLY A 247 -4.26 -42.17 -27.60
C GLY A 247 -3.85 -41.24 -26.45
N VAL A 248 -2.90 -40.33 -26.72
CA VAL A 248 -2.37 -39.39 -25.69
C VAL A 248 -3.42 -38.33 -25.31
N ALA A 249 -4.23 -37.86 -26.26
CA ALA A 249 -5.29 -36.89 -25.99
C ALA A 249 -6.45 -37.49 -25.17
N ALA A 250 -6.82 -38.75 -25.42
CA ALA A 250 -7.85 -39.45 -24.64
C ALA A 250 -7.39 -39.75 -23.21
N GLY A 251 -6.11 -40.11 -23.02
CA GLY A 251 -5.53 -40.36 -21.69
C GLY A 251 -5.47 -39.12 -20.81
N ALA A 252 -5.09 -37.97 -21.36
CA ALA A 252 -5.04 -36.70 -20.62
C ALA A 252 -6.44 -36.20 -20.21
N ALA A 253 -7.44 -36.33 -21.09
CA ALA A 253 -8.81 -35.92 -20.78
C ALA A 253 -9.42 -36.71 -19.62
N LEU A 254 -9.13 -38.03 -19.55
CA LEU A 254 -9.60 -38.89 -18.46
C LEU A 254 -8.91 -38.59 -17.13
N LEU A 255 -7.62 -38.22 -17.14
CA LEU A 255 -6.86 -37.85 -15.95
C LEU A 255 -7.40 -36.59 -15.25
N PHE A 256 -7.98 -35.63 -15.99
CA PHE A 256 -8.55 -34.41 -15.41
C PHE A 256 -10.06 -34.49 -15.14
N ALA A 257 -10.82 -35.25 -15.94
CA ALA A 257 -12.27 -35.35 -15.77
C ALA A 257 -12.67 -36.19 -14.55
N ALA A 258 -11.97 -37.29 -14.27
CA ALA A 258 -12.36 -38.19 -13.17
C ALA A 258 -12.22 -37.53 -11.77
N PRO A 259 -11.15 -36.79 -11.44
CA PRO A 259 -11.06 -36.07 -10.17
C PRO A 259 -12.10 -34.94 -10.05
N ALA A 260 -12.39 -34.23 -11.15
CA ALA A 260 -13.38 -33.15 -11.16
C ALA A 260 -14.81 -33.67 -10.92
N ILE A 261 -15.17 -34.80 -11.54
CA ILE A 261 -16.45 -35.47 -11.32
C ILE A 261 -16.52 -36.04 -9.89
N GLY A 262 -15.44 -36.63 -9.39
CA GLY A 262 -15.33 -37.10 -8.00
C GLY A 262 -15.50 -35.97 -6.99
N PHE A 263 -14.86 -34.82 -7.22
CA PHE A 263 -15.00 -33.63 -6.38
C PHE A 263 -16.42 -33.05 -6.43
N ALA A 264 -17.04 -32.98 -7.62
CA ALA A 264 -18.42 -32.53 -7.78
C ALA A 264 -19.40 -33.47 -7.06
N TRP A 265 -19.19 -34.78 -7.14
CA TRP A 265 -20.00 -35.78 -6.45
C TRP A 265 -19.81 -35.74 -4.93
N TRP A 266 -18.58 -35.55 -4.45
CA TRP A 266 -18.29 -35.35 -3.03
C TRP A 266 -18.94 -34.08 -2.48
N ARG A 267 -18.94 -32.99 -3.25
CA ARG A 267 -19.62 -31.75 -2.86
C ARG A 267 -21.13 -31.90 -2.79
N ARG A 268 -21.74 -32.75 -3.62
CA ARG A 268 -23.17 -33.07 -3.59
C ARG A 268 -23.56 -34.07 -2.49
N ARG A 269 -22.60 -34.85 -1.96
CA ARG A 269 -22.82 -35.83 -0.88
C ARG A 269 -22.56 -35.31 0.53
N LYS A 270 -22.12 -34.05 0.71
CA LYS A 270 -22.11 -33.46 2.05
C LYS A 270 -23.55 -33.40 2.58
N PRO A 271 -23.89 -34.06 3.70
CA PRO A 271 -25.20 -33.93 4.29
C PRO A 271 -25.42 -32.47 4.68
N GLN A 272 -26.60 -31.93 4.36
CA GLN A 272 -27.02 -30.65 4.92
C GLN A 272 -27.09 -30.81 6.43
N GLU A 273 -26.24 -30.07 7.13
CA GLU A 273 -26.35 -29.83 8.56
C GLU A 273 -27.79 -29.35 8.82
N HIS A 274 -28.61 -30.21 9.43
CA HIS A 274 -29.92 -29.82 9.93
C HIS A 274 -29.69 -28.77 11.00
N PHE A 275 -29.94 -27.51 10.65
CA PHE A 275 -30.10 -26.47 11.65
C PHE A 275 -31.40 -26.77 12.39
N PHE A 276 -31.26 -26.98 13.70
CA PHE A 276 -32.38 -27.05 14.62
C PHE A 276 -32.92 -25.61 14.74
N ASP A 277 -33.95 -25.28 13.98
CA ASP A 277 -34.69 -24.04 14.20
C ASP A 277 -35.48 -24.21 15.49
N VAL A 278 -34.90 -23.73 16.60
CA VAL A 278 -35.64 -23.51 17.84
C VAL A 278 -36.65 -22.40 17.53
N PRO A 279 -37.97 -22.64 17.67
CA PRO A 279 -38.95 -21.58 17.50
C PRO A 279 -38.61 -20.49 18.52
N ALA A 280 -38.36 -19.28 18.03
CA ALA A 280 -38.23 -18.12 18.91
C ALA A 280 -39.60 -17.90 19.56
N GLU A 281 -39.73 -18.31 20.82
CA GLU A 281 -40.80 -17.83 21.69
C GLU A 281 -40.54 -16.33 21.85
N GLU A 282 -41.44 -15.52 21.28
CA GLU A 282 -41.36 -14.06 21.31
C GLU A 282 -41.57 -13.56 22.74
N ASP A 283 -40.48 -13.42 23.49
CA ASP A 283 -40.44 -12.58 24.68
C ASP A 283 -40.30 -11.11 24.26
N PRO A 284 -41.25 -10.22 24.59
CA PRO A 284 -41.35 -8.88 23.98
C PRO A 284 -40.37 -7.83 24.51
N GLU A 285 -39.31 -8.18 25.25
CA GLU A 285 -38.48 -7.18 25.96
C GLU A 285 -36.97 -7.21 25.73
N VAL A 286 -36.43 -7.94 24.75
CA VAL A 286 -34.98 -7.86 24.44
C VAL A 286 -34.73 -7.71 22.93
N HIS A 287 -34.57 -6.46 22.50
CA HIS A 287 -34.07 -6.15 21.16
C HIS A 287 -32.59 -6.57 21.02
N LEU A 288 -32.35 -7.80 20.58
CA LEU A 288 -31.08 -8.16 19.95
C LEU A 288 -31.02 -7.45 18.60
N GLY A 289 -30.39 -6.27 18.58
CA GLY A 289 -30.08 -5.55 17.35
C GLY A 289 -29.38 -6.44 16.34
N GLN A 290 -29.58 -6.14 15.05
CA GLN A 290 -28.98 -6.84 13.91
C GLN A 290 -27.55 -7.32 14.22
N LEU A 291 -27.34 -8.64 14.18
CA LEU A 291 -26.03 -9.25 14.36
C LEU A 291 -25.09 -8.76 13.25
N LYS A 292 -24.17 -7.88 13.62
CA LYS A 292 -23.13 -7.37 12.73
C LYS A 292 -22.17 -8.52 12.39
N ARG A 293 -22.07 -8.86 11.10
CA ARG A 293 -21.11 -9.86 10.62
C ARG A 293 -19.74 -9.21 10.51
N PHE A 294 -18.72 -9.82 11.09
CA PHE A 294 -17.33 -9.39 11.01
C PHE A 294 -16.57 -10.27 10.03
N SER A 295 -15.68 -9.66 9.28
CA SER A 295 -14.74 -10.36 8.41
C SER A 295 -13.70 -11.12 9.25
N LEU A 296 -13.12 -12.19 8.67
CA LEU A 296 -12.07 -12.96 9.33
C LEU A 296 -10.87 -12.10 9.76
N ARG A 297 -10.58 -11.05 8.98
CA ARG A 297 -9.46 -10.13 9.22
C ARG A 297 -9.73 -9.23 10.44
N GLU A 298 -10.95 -8.72 10.59
CA GLU A 298 -11.35 -7.95 11.78
C GLU A 298 -11.26 -8.82 13.05
N LEU A 299 -11.66 -10.08 12.96
CA LEU A 299 -11.54 -11.03 14.08
C LEU A 299 -10.09 -11.35 14.41
N GLN A 300 -9.21 -11.48 13.41
CA GLN A 300 -7.78 -11.68 13.61
C GLN A 300 -7.14 -10.48 14.30
N VAL A 301 -7.46 -9.26 13.88
CA VAL A 301 -6.95 -8.04 14.52
C VAL A 301 -7.47 -7.93 15.96
N ALA A 302 -8.78 -8.12 16.16
CA ALA A 302 -9.39 -8.00 17.49
C ALA A 302 -8.91 -9.08 18.49
N THR A 303 -8.47 -10.23 18.01
CA THR A 303 -8.00 -11.33 18.86
C THR A 303 -6.48 -11.47 18.91
N ASP A 304 -5.75 -10.54 18.30
CA ASP A 304 -4.29 -10.55 18.22
C ASP A 304 -3.79 -11.85 17.55
N ASN A 305 -4.29 -12.08 16.34
CA ASN A 305 -4.16 -13.28 15.53
C ASN A 305 -4.57 -14.58 16.27
N PHE A 306 -5.62 -14.50 17.07
CA PHE A 306 -6.10 -15.55 17.96
C PHE A 306 -5.06 -16.04 18.97
N SER A 307 -4.35 -15.09 19.60
CA SER A 307 -3.38 -15.36 20.65
C SER A 307 -4.00 -16.19 21.79
N PRO A 308 -3.28 -17.20 22.32
CA PRO A 308 -3.77 -18.04 23.42
C PRO A 308 -4.01 -17.27 24.74
N LYS A 309 -3.51 -16.03 24.83
CA LYS A 309 -3.76 -15.11 25.96
C LYS A 309 -5.21 -14.61 26.00
N ASN A 310 -5.93 -14.66 24.88
CA ASN A 310 -7.30 -14.17 24.74
C ASN A 310 -8.35 -15.30 24.80
N ILE A 311 -7.99 -16.48 25.31
CA ILE A 311 -8.91 -17.62 25.45
C ILE A 311 -9.66 -17.52 26.79
N LEU A 312 -10.98 -17.32 26.72
CA LEU A 312 -11.83 -17.17 27.91
C LEU A 312 -12.30 -18.52 28.52
N GLY A 313 -12.06 -19.64 27.85
CA GLY A 313 -12.36 -20.98 28.40
C GLY A 313 -11.99 -22.14 27.46
N ARG A 314 -11.76 -23.33 28.03
CA ARG A 314 -11.60 -24.60 27.31
C ARG A 314 -12.79 -25.51 27.64
N GLY A 315 -13.54 -25.93 26.62
CA GLY A 315 -14.60 -26.93 26.77
C GLY A 315 -14.02 -28.34 26.93
N VAL A 316 -14.68 -29.17 27.73
CA VAL A 316 -14.34 -30.58 27.97
C VAL A 316 -14.84 -31.45 26.82
N SER A 317 -14.27 -31.25 25.64
CA SER A 317 -14.28 -32.14 24.49
C SER A 317 -13.29 -31.54 23.51
N GLU A 318 -12.41 -32.36 22.94
CA GLU A 318 -11.19 -32.01 22.17
C GLU A 318 -11.42 -31.23 20.85
N ARG A 319 -12.36 -30.29 20.83
CA ARG A 319 -12.48 -29.26 19.80
C ARG A 319 -12.58 -27.91 20.48
N SER A 320 -11.51 -27.12 20.31
CA SER A 320 -11.41 -25.75 20.78
C SER A 320 -12.42 -24.88 20.01
N THR A 321 -13.66 -24.77 20.49
CA THR A 321 -14.61 -23.77 20.00
C THR A 321 -14.20 -22.39 20.49
N ARG A 322 -13.77 -21.52 19.58
CA ARG A 322 -13.44 -20.12 19.85
C ARG A 322 -14.72 -19.29 19.67
N ALA A 323 -15.35 -18.90 20.77
CA ALA A 323 -16.48 -17.96 20.77
C ALA A 323 -15.98 -16.55 21.14
N VAL A 324 -16.43 -15.55 20.40
CA VAL A 324 -16.17 -14.12 20.68
C VAL A 324 -17.39 -13.58 21.40
N LEU A 325 -17.24 -13.25 22.69
CA LEU A 325 -18.24 -12.49 23.45
C LEU A 325 -17.74 -11.04 23.56
N LEU A 326 -18.29 -10.13 22.76
CA LEU A 326 -18.04 -8.69 22.89
C LEU A 326 -18.90 -8.14 24.03
N THR A 327 -18.40 -8.15 25.27
CA THR A 327 -18.95 -7.29 26.32
C THR A 327 -18.40 -5.88 26.14
N VAL A 328 -19.16 -5.02 25.45
CA VAL A 328 -18.91 -3.58 25.42
C VAL A 328 -19.31 -3.01 26.79
N ARG A 329 -18.32 -2.81 27.66
CA ARG A 329 -18.52 -2.10 28.92
C ARG A 329 -18.39 -0.60 28.65
N TRP A 330 -19.52 0.03 28.36
CA TRP A 330 -19.65 1.48 28.42
C TRP A 330 -19.33 1.95 29.85
N TRP A 331 -18.32 2.79 30.02
CA TRP A 331 -18.21 3.66 31.18
C TRP A 331 -18.29 5.10 30.68
N ARG A 332 -19.15 5.87 31.37
CA ARG A 332 -19.49 7.28 31.12
C ARG A 332 -18.28 8.19 31.13
#